data_AF-A0AA42NZX4-F1
#
_entry.id   AF-A0AA42NZX4-F1
#
_cell.length_a   1.000
_cell.length_b   1.000
_cell.length_c   1.000
_cell.angle_alpha   90.00
_cell.angle_beta   90.00
_cell.angle_gamma   90.00
#
_symmetry.space_group_name_H-M   'P 1'
#
loop_
_entity.id
_entity.type
_entity.pdbx_description
1 polymer ?
#
loop_
_entity_poly.entity_id
_entity_poly.type
_entity_poly.pdbx_seq_one_letter_code
_entity_poly.pdbx_strand_id
1 'polypeptide(L)'
;MRLLALFPALLLFAALPASADALRCGEYRSLDDGMALVFTSPSSGYRHNGIGEPEPLWVDRSAEQTRLVMLDDGVAEPIRISADGQRIEDSVTVVYTLRQSRACTAEPSAVAGSCRAAGSYCMVQLPTASPGQARRACDESVGAGCSTLLRLMREGGAVDAADDAAPAVFERPPPCREHTGGHDRQACEAMTDDALAIAMRRVDQRLAQEDEDTLDSPLPAAARDLLQQLCLQHRGGRFCVEVAAQQLIALEPALAVQALQVTCDGGRVSACERTAPLRELGTDLRLVPLQRVPCGRYQADGGSLDTLTFGDAGWARVGTQDVRALLQDGTLQLRQNNGADYALGLLANGDLLGLDAWTGYQRYRRTPGTPQFCR
;
A
#
# COMPACT_ATOMS: atom_id res chain seq x y z
N MET A 1 -13.81 76.69 24.80
CA MET A 1 -13.89 76.32 23.36
C MET A 1 -12.50 75.86 22.97
N ARG A 2 -12.22 74.54 23.01
CA ARG A 2 -12.40 73.52 21.96
C ARG A 2 -11.16 73.42 21.04
N LEU A 3 -10.48 72.26 21.18
CA LEU A 3 -9.91 71.39 20.12
C LEU A 3 -8.66 71.93 19.38
N LEU A 4 -7.61 71.17 19.03
CA LEU A 4 -7.41 69.71 18.90
C LEU A 4 -5.89 69.44 18.96
N ALA A 5 -5.46 68.50 19.79
CA ALA A 5 -4.11 67.93 19.75
C ALA A 5 -4.05 66.85 18.66
N LEU A 6 -3.10 66.98 17.72
CA LEU A 6 -2.80 65.99 16.70
C LEU A 6 -1.81 64.96 17.28
N PHE A 7 -2.33 63.79 17.65
CA PHE A 7 -1.54 62.57 17.87
C PHE A 7 -1.25 61.90 16.52
N PRO A 8 0.01 61.56 16.17
CA PRO A 8 0.26 60.60 15.12
C PRO A 8 0.06 59.20 15.71
N ALA A 9 -0.97 58.50 15.24
CA ALA A 9 -1.16 57.09 15.52
C ALA A 9 -0.04 56.31 14.81
N LEU A 10 0.96 55.85 15.56
CA LEU A 10 1.86 54.79 15.14
C LEU A 10 1.02 53.51 14.96
N LEU A 11 0.76 53.15 13.70
CA LEU A 11 0.31 51.81 13.32
C LEU A 11 1.47 50.83 13.57
N LEU A 12 1.52 50.29 14.79
CA LEU A 12 2.22 49.05 15.08
C LEU A 12 1.51 47.93 14.31
N PHE A 13 2.02 47.59 13.14
CA PHE A 13 1.84 46.26 12.57
C PHE A 13 2.47 45.27 13.55
N ALA A 14 1.68 44.79 14.51
CA ALA A 14 2.00 43.54 15.19
C ALA A 14 2.02 42.48 14.08
N ALA A 15 3.22 42.13 13.61
CA ALA A 15 3.41 40.88 12.91
C ALA A 15 2.98 39.79 13.90
N LEU A 16 1.77 39.26 13.70
CA LEU A 16 1.36 38.02 14.32
C LEU A 16 2.51 37.03 14.08
N PRO A 17 2.96 36.27 15.09
CA PRO A 17 3.90 35.19 14.83
C PRO A 17 3.25 34.33 13.76
N ALA A 18 3.92 34.22 12.60
CA ALA A 18 3.52 33.26 11.58
C ALA A 18 3.46 31.92 12.30
N SER A 19 2.25 31.43 12.54
CA SER A 19 2.03 30.12 13.11
C SER A 19 2.76 29.10 12.23
N ALA A 20 3.16 27.98 12.81
CA ALA A 20 3.75 26.83 12.13
C ALA A 20 2.81 26.17 11.08
N ASP A 21 1.83 26.91 10.54
CA ASP A 21 0.94 26.61 9.42
C ASP A 21 1.63 26.74 8.04
N ALA A 22 2.94 26.94 8.03
CA ALA A 22 3.68 27.45 6.88
C ALA A 22 3.90 26.45 5.74
N LEU A 23 3.28 25.27 5.68
CA LEU A 23 3.51 24.38 4.53
C LEU A 23 2.97 25.02 3.25
N ARG A 24 3.85 25.23 2.26
CA ARG A 24 3.46 25.74 0.94
C ARG A 24 3.12 24.58 0.02
N CYS A 25 2.02 24.66 -0.71
CA CYS A 25 1.78 23.67 -1.75
C CYS A 25 2.79 23.83 -2.88
N GLY A 26 3.21 22.71 -3.44
CA GLY A 26 4.29 22.69 -4.41
C GLY A 26 5.09 21.41 -4.37
N GLU A 27 6.17 21.41 -5.14
CA GLU A 27 7.14 20.34 -5.21
C GLU A 27 8.38 20.72 -4.42
N TYR A 28 8.68 19.92 -3.40
CA TYR A 28 9.91 19.97 -2.63
C TYR A 28 10.82 18.84 -3.11
N ARG A 29 12.08 19.13 -3.38
CA ARG A 29 13.07 18.11 -3.78
C ARG A 29 14.16 17.95 -2.75
N SER A 30 14.63 16.73 -2.58
CA SER A 30 15.84 16.41 -1.84
C SER A 30 17.06 17.05 -2.50
N LEU A 31 18.16 17.20 -1.75
CA LEU A 31 19.39 17.83 -2.25
C LEU A 31 20.02 17.09 -3.45
N ASP A 32 19.85 15.78 -3.51
CA ASP A 32 20.31 14.92 -4.61
C ASP A 32 19.28 14.80 -5.76
N ASP A 33 18.15 15.52 -5.67
CA ASP A 33 17.01 15.50 -6.59
C ASP A 33 16.37 14.09 -6.80
N GLY A 34 16.77 13.09 -6.01
CA GLY A 34 16.30 11.70 -6.10
C GLY A 34 14.91 11.48 -5.50
N MET A 35 14.50 12.33 -4.55
CA MET A 35 13.21 12.26 -3.88
C MET A 35 12.46 13.58 -4.02
N ALA A 36 11.15 13.51 -4.20
CA ALA A 36 10.26 14.65 -4.24
C ALA A 36 9.05 14.45 -3.31
N LEU A 37 8.69 15.49 -2.57
CA LEU A 37 7.42 15.60 -1.87
C LEU A 37 6.56 16.63 -2.59
N VAL A 38 5.40 16.20 -3.10
CA VAL A 38 4.50 17.08 -3.84
C VAL A 38 3.23 17.28 -3.05
N PHE A 39 3.06 18.46 -2.48
CA PHE A 39 1.88 18.82 -1.70
C PHE A 39 0.84 19.48 -2.58
N THR A 40 -0.38 18.94 -2.51
CA THR A 40 -1.52 19.40 -3.30
C THR A 40 -2.47 20.28 -2.53
N SER A 41 -2.63 19.97 -1.26
CA SER A 41 -3.30 20.77 -0.24
C SER A 41 -2.31 21.06 0.91
N PRO A 42 -2.72 21.83 1.93
CA PRO A 42 -1.88 22.09 3.10
C PRO A 42 -1.53 20.85 3.92
N SER A 43 -2.21 19.71 3.72
CA SER A 43 -1.96 18.48 4.48
C SER A 43 -1.85 17.22 3.63
N SER A 44 -2.19 17.24 2.33
CA SER A 44 -2.19 16.05 1.48
C SER A 44 -1.30 16.21 0.26
N GLY A 45 -0.65 15.11 -0.11
CA GLY A 45 0.28 15.09 -1.23
C GLY A 45 0.70 13.67 -1.60
N TYR A 46 1.84 13.57 -2.28
CA TYR A 46 2.48 12.30 -2.56
C TYR A 46 4.00 12.41 -2.49
N ARG A 47 4.67 11.30 -2.17
CA ARG A 47 6.12 11.13 -2.27
C ARG A 47 6.44 10.47 -3.61
N HIS A 48 7.48 10.91 -4.27
CA HIS A 48 7.96 10.31 -5.51
C HIS A 48 9.47 10.11 -5.44
N ASN A 49 9.94 8.94 -5.86
CA ASN A 49 11.35 8.54 -5.82
C ASN A 49 11.97 8.37 -7.23
N GLY A 50 11.29 8.84 -8.28
CA GLY A 50 11.77 8.77 -9.67
C GLY A 50 11.59 7.42 -10.36
N ILE A 51 11.28 6.34 -9.63
CA ILE A 51 11.24 4.96 -10.17
C ILE A 51 9.93 4.21 -9.86
N GLY A 52 9.13 4.70 -8.92
CA GLY A 52 7.89 4.08 -8.47
C GLY A 52 6.66 4.95 -8.63
N GLU A 53 5.51 4.35 -8.32
CA GLU A 53 4.24 5.04 -8.14
C GLU A 53 4.37 6.14 -7.07
N PRO A 54 3.75 7.31 -7.26
CA PRO A 54 3.65 8.31 -6.22
C PRO A 54 2.90 7.76 -5.01
N GLU A 55 3.57 7.74 -3.87
CA GLU A 55 3.01 7.20 -2.63
C GLU A 55 2.19 8.28 -1.93
N PRO A 56 0.88 8.07 -1.70
CA PRO A 56 0.04 9.04 -1.03
C PRO A 56 0.54 9.33 0.38
N LEU A 57 0.56 10.62 0.73
CA LEU A 57 1.00 11.06 2.05
C LEU A 57 0.07 12.11 2.65
N TRP A 58 0.17 12.23 3.97
CA TRP A 58 -0.56 13.18 4.79
C TRP A 58 0.37 13.84 5.81
N VAL A 59 0.19 15.13 6.08
CA VAL A 59 0.90 15.86 7.14
C VAL A 59 0.06 15.84 8.41
N ASP A 60 0.47 15.00 9.35
CA ASP A 60 -0.17 14.91 10.65
C ASP A 60 0.42 15.94 11.62
N ARG A 61 -0.43 16.87 12.03
CA ARG A 61 -0.13 17.89 13.05
C ARG A 61 -0.75 17.55 14.40
N SER A 62 -1.24 16.32 14.55
CA SER A 62 -1.88 15.88 15.77
C SER A 62 -0.85 15.45 16.84
N ALA A 63 0.32 14.96 16.47
CA ALA A 63 1.39 14.72 17.44
C ALA A 63 2.06 16.04 17.89
N GLU A 64 2.83 16.01 18.98
CA GLU A 64 3.59 17.19 19.43
C GLU A 64 4.63 17.58 18.39
N GLN A 65 5.34 16.60 17.82
CA GLN A 65 6.09 16.77 16.59
C GLN A 65 5.23 16.50 15.33
N THR A 66 5.24 17.40 14.35
CA THR A 66 4.60 17.18 13.04
C THR A 66 5.20 15.96 12.35
N ARG A 67 4.36 15.14 11.71
CA ARG A 67 4.77 13.91 11.04
C ARG A 67 4.29 13.86 9.60
N LEU A 68 5.10 13.24 8.74
CA LEU A 68 4.71 12.82 7.41
C LEU A 68 4.20 11.38 7.49
N VAL A 69 2.94 11.17 7.19
CA VAL A 69 2.27 9.87 7.24
C VAL A 69 2.14 9.35 5.82
N MET A 70 2.83 8.27 5.51
CA MET A 70 2.69 7.50 4.29
C MET A 70 1.45 6.62 4.42
N LEU A 71 0.44 6.88 3.58
CA LEU A 71 -0.91 6.32 3.79
C LEU A 71 -1.02 4.85 3.36
N ASP A 72 -0.18 4.41 2.43
CA ASP A 72 -0.25 3.08 1.83
C ASP A 72 0.46 2.00 2.67
N ASP A 73 1.63 2.32 3.23
CA ASP A 73 2.39 1.41 4.09
C ASP A 73 2.11 1.65 5.58
N GLY A 74 1.54 2.80 5.94
CA GLY A 74 1.22 3.16 7.32
C GLY A 74 2.43 3.64 8.13
N VAL A 75 3.52 4.02 7.46
CA VAL A 75 4.70 4.59 8.12
C VAL A 75 4.44 6.06 8.42
N ALA A 76 4.75 6.50 9.64
CA ALA A 76 4.72 7.92 9.99
C ALA A 76 6.09 8.39 10.47
N GLU A 77 6.67 9.39 9.83
CA GLU A 77 8.01 9.90 10.12
C GLU A 77 7.96 11.30 10.72
N PRO A 78 8.74 11.62 11.77
CA PRO A 78 8.83 12.97 12.29
C PRO A 78 9.48 13.91 11.28
N ILE A 79 8.88 15.09 11.09
CA ILE A 79 9.42 16.15 10.23
C ILE A 79 9.51 17.49 10.97
N ARG A 80 10.33 18.40 10.45
CA ARG A 80 10.35 19.82 10.81
C ARG A 80 10.11 20.65 9.55
N ILE A 81 9.17 21.58 9.64
CA ILE A 81 8.86 22.52 8.56
C ILE A 81 9.42 23.88 8.97
N SER A 82 10.20 24.51 8.09
CA SER A 82 10.72 25.85 8.31
C SER A 82 9.60 26.89 8.42
N ALA A 83 9.85 27.97 9.18
CA ALA A 83 8.86 29.03 9.40
C ALA A 83 8.37 29.72 8.11
N ASP A 84 9.19 29.75 7.05
CA ASP A 84 8.83 30.30 5.74
C ASP A 84 8.14 29.29 4.81
N GLY A 85 8.06 28.03 5.23
CA GLY A 85 7.47 26.94 4.48
C GLY A 85 8.31 26.35 3.37
N GLN A 86 9.55 26.81 3.17
CA GLN A 86 10.34 26.43 2.00
C GLN A 86 11.19 25.19 2.22
N ARG A 87 11.34 24.73 3.46
CA ARG A 87 12.22 23.62 3.81
C ARG A 87 11.51 22.63 4.73
N ILE A 88 11.70 21.35 4.44
CA ILE A 88 11.23 20.24 5.26
C ILE A 88 12.45 19.37 5.58
N GLU A 89 12.64 19.05 6.86
CA GLU A 89 13.70 18.17 7.34
C GLU A 89 13.05 16.94 7.96
N ASP A 90 13.42 15.74 7.51
CA ASP A 90 13.00 14.50 8.15
C ASP A 90 13.95 14.08 9.28
N SER A 91 13.58 13.04 10.03
CA SER A 91 14.37 12.53 11.15
C SER A 91 15.68 11.84 10.76
N VAL A 92 15.90 11.57 9.47
CA VAL A 92 17.06 10.84 8.94
C VAL A 92 18.02 11.79 8.19
N THR A 93 17.81 13.11 8.29
CA THR A 93 18.65 14.18 7.72
C THR A 93 18.42 14.44 6.22
N VAL A 94 17.34 13.93 5.61
CA VAL A 94 16.98 14.37 4.27
C VAL A 94 16.34 15.75 4.38
N VAL A 95 16.89 16.66 3.60
CA VAL A 95 16.43 18.04 3.50
C VAL A 95 15.75 18.22 2.17
N TYR A 96 14.47 18.56 2.21
CA TYR A 96 13.69 18.92 1.05
C TYR A 96 13.54 20.43 0.96
N THR A 97 13.78 21.00 -0.22
CA THR A 97 13.61 22.43 -0.49
C THR A 97 12.55 22.65 -1.57
N LEU A 98 11.67 23.62 -1.38
CA LEU A 98 10.64 23.99 -2.34
C LEU A 98 11.28 24.46 -3.66
N ARG A 99 11.04 23.71 -4.73
CA ARG A 99 11.53 24.03 -6.09
C ARG A 99 10.46 24.73 -6.91
N GLN A 100 9.22 24.30 -6.78
CA GLN A 100 8.09 24.87 -7.50
C GLN A 100 6.91 25.07 -6.56
N SER A 101 6.47 26.31 -6.38
CA SER A 101 5.27 26.63 -5.62
C SER A 101 4.01 26.52 -6.49
N ARG A 102 2.87 26.27 -5.85
CA ARG A 102 1.55 26.27 -6.49
C ARG A 102 0.46 26.71 -5.52
N ALA A 103 -0.71 27.03 -6.05
CA ALA A 103 -1.89 27.27 -5.22
C ALA A 103 -2.36 25.95 -4.58
N CYS A 104 -2.65 26.00 -3.28
CA CYS A 104 -3.24 24.86 -2.58
C CYS A 104 -4.69 24.64 -3.01
N THR A 105 -5.08 23.39 -3.18
CA THR A 105 -6.50 23.03 -3.25
C THR A 105 -7.11 23.07 -1.86
N ALA A 106 -8.40 23.40 -1.79
CA ALA A 106 -9.16 23.28 -0.55
C ALA A 106 -9.25 21.80 -0.15
N GLU A 107 -9.14 21.54 1.14
CA GLU A 107 -9.20 20.20 1.72
C GLU A 107 -10.42 20.09 2.63
N PRO A 108 -11.18 18.99 2.56
CA PRO A 108 -12.27 18.75 3.51
C PRO A 108 -11.72 18.74 4.94
N SER A 109 -12.47 19.31 5.89
CA SER A 109 -12.12 19.19 7.30
C SER A 109 -12.16 17.73 7.72
N ALA A 110 -11.09 17.27 8.38
CA ALA A 110 -11.08 15.94 8.96
C ALA A 110 -12.19 15.80 10.00
N VAL A 111 -12.96 14.71 9.92
CA VAL A 111 -14.00 14.40 10.90
C VAL A 111 -13.33 14.03 12.21
N ALA A 112 -13.79 14.56 13.34
CA ALA A 112 -13.21 14.23 14.64
C ALA A 112 -13.19 12.72 14.83
N GLY A 113 -12.01 12.18 15.16
CA GLY A 113 -11.86 10.76 15.41
C GLY A 113 -11.69 9.85 14.20
N SER A 114 -11.66 10.45 13.00
CA SER A 114 -11.23 9.82 11.77
C SER A 114 -9.73 9.54 11.77
N CYS A 115 -9.28 8.60 10.93
CA CYS A 115 -7.85 8.37 10.73
C CYS A 115 -7.16 9.64 10.22
N ARG A 116 -7.82 10.42 9.35
CA ARG A 116 -7.32 11.73 8.87
C ARG A 116 -7.18 12.78 9.97
N ALA A 117 -7.97 12.72 11.03
CA ALA A 117 -7.86 13.65 12.16
C ALA A 117 -6.68 13.31 13.11
N ALA A 118 -6.23 12.07 13.12
CA ALA A 118 -5.17 11.57 14.00
C ALA A 118 -4.25 10.56 13.29
N GLY A 119 -3.65 10.98 12.16
CA GLY A 119 -2.96 10.08 11.23
C GLY A 119 -1.93 9.15 11.88
N SER A 120 -1.03 9.69 12.69
CA SER A 120 0.05 8.90 13.32
C SER A 120 -0.49 7.92 14.37
N TYR A 121 -1.51 8.35 15.12
CA TYR A 121 -2.16 7.49 16.12
C TYR A 121 -2.97 6.38 15.45
N CYS A 122 -3.64 6.71 14.35
CA CYS A 122 -4.32 5.73 13.51
C CYS A 122 -3.35 4.63 13.05
N MET A 123 -2.19 4.99 12.51
CA MET A 123 -1.18 4.01 12.06
C MET A 123 -0.70 3.08 13.17
N VAL A 124 -0.54 3.59 14.40
CA VAL A 124 -0.19 2.75 15.56
C VAL A 124 -1.33 1.82 15.99
N GLN A 125 -2.58 2.24 15.82
CA GLN A 125 -3.75 1.48 16.28
C GLN A 125 -4.21 0.45 15.24
N LEU A 126 -3.98 0.68 13.95
CA LEU A 126 -4.37 -0.22 12.85
C LEU A 126 -3.94 -1.69 13.05
N PRO A 127 -2.72 -2.01 13.49
CA PRO A 127 -2.31 -3.40 13.69
C PRO A 127 -3.17 -4.20 14.67
N THR A 128 -3.87 -3.53 15.58
CA THR A 128 -4.79 -4.14 16.57
C THR A 128 -6.24 -3.68 16.39
N ALA A 129 -6.55 -3.03 15.28
CA ALA A 129 -7.86 -2.49 14.99
C ALA A 129 -8.90 -3.60 14.77
N SER A 130 -10.15 -3.32 15.13
CA SER A 130 -11.26 -4.19 14.76
C SER A 130 -11.56 -4.10 13.25
N PRO A 131 -12.27 -5.08 12.65
CA PRO A 131 -12.65 -5.03 11.24
C PRO A 131 -13.38 -3.73 10.86
N GLY A 132 -14.25 -3.21 11.73
CA GLY A 132 -14.95 -1.95 11.51
C GLY A 132 -14.03 -0.72 11.52
N GLN A 133 -13.00 -0.71 12.37
CA GLN A 133 -11.99 0.35 12.38
C GLN A 133 -11.13 0.32 11.11
N ALA A 134 -10.64 -0.86 10.73
CA ALA A 134 -9.85 -1.03 9.51
C ALA A 134 -10.67 -0.64 8.26
N ARG A 135 -11.95 -1.02 8.22
CA ARG A 135 -12.87 -0.64 7.13
C ARG A 135 -13.04 0.87 7.04
N ARG A 136 -13.28 1.57 8.15
CA ARG A 136 -13.41 3.04 8.12
C ARG A 136 -12.13 3.73 7.66
N ALA A 137 -10.97 3.29 8.15
CA ALA A 137 -9.70 3.82 7.67
C ALA A 137 -9.54 3.60 6.15
N CYS A 138 -9.90 2.41 5.65
CA CYS A 138 -9.92 2.13 4.23
C CYS A 138 -10.87 3.07 3.46
N ASP A 139 -12.11 3.25 3.93
CA ASP A 139 -13.09 4.17 3.32
C ASP A 139 -12.62 5.64 3.33
N GLU A 140 -11.77 6.02 4.30
CA GLU A 140 -11.08 7.32 4.34
C GLU A 140 -9.91 7.41 3.35
N SER A 141 -9.69 6.42 2.50
CA SER A 141 -8.56 6.30 1.57
C SER A 141 -7.20 6.22 2.27
N VAL A 142 -7.15 5.45 3.36
CA VAL A 142 -5.91 5.08 4.04
C VAL A 142 -5.56 3.66 3.61
N GLY A 143 -4.57 3.51 2.72
CA GLY A 143 -4.19 2.21 2.16
C GLY A 143 -3.82 1.17 3.22
N ALA A 144 -3.08 1.57 4.26
CA ALA A 144 -2.75 0.71 5.41
C ALA A 144 -4.00 0.18 6.14
N GLY A 145 -5.10 0.96 6.14
CA GLY A 145 -6.40 0.52 6.65
C GLY A 145 -7.02 -0.59 5.80
N CYS A 146 -6.92 -0.47 4.47
CA CYS A 146 -7.38 -1.50 3.53
C CYS A 146 -6.55 -2.80 3.64
N SER A 147 -5.22 -2.69 3.75
CA SER A 147 -4.33 -3.83 3.97
C SER A 147 -4.61 -4.51 5.31
N THR A 148 -4.86 -3.73 6.37
CA THR A 148 -5.28 -4.26 7.68
C THR A 148 -6.61 -5.01 7.57
N LEU A 149 -7.59 -4.47 6.86
CA LEU A 149 -8.89 -5.12 6.67
C LEU A 149 -8.72 -6.47 5.96
N LEU A 150 -7.93 -6.51 4.90
CA LEU A 150 -7.62 -7.74 4.17
C LEU A 150 -6.90 -8.76 5.07
N ARG A 151 -5.97 -8.34 5.92
CA ARG A 151 -5.31 -9.22 6.89
C ARG A 151 -6.33 -9.83 7.87
N LEU A 152 -7.19 -9.01 8.46
CA LEU A 152 -8.23 -9.46 9.38
C LEU A 152 -9.19 -10.45 8.73
N MET A 153 -9.55 -10.26 7.45
CA MET A 153 -10.37 -11.24 6.71
C MET A 153 -9.69 -12.60 6.58
N ARG A 154 -8.35 -12.64 6.43
CA ARG A 154 -7.60 -13.89 6.35
C ARG A 154 -7.53 -14.61 7.69
N GLU A 155 -7.45 -13.84 8.77
CA GLU A 155 -7.46 -14.35 10.15
C GLU A 155 -8.86 -14.84 10.60
N GLY A 156 -9.87 -14.77 9.72
CA GLY A 156 -11.25 -15.21 10.00
C GLY A 156 -12.14 -14.12 10.61
N GLY A 157 -11.70 -12.87 10.61
CA GLY A 157 -12.51 -11.72 11.03
C GLY A 157 -13.69 -11.50 10.08
N ALA A 158 -14.91 -11.44 10.62
CA ALA A 158 -16.10 -11.14 9.84
C ALA A 158 -16.12 -9.67 9.38
N VAL A 159 -16.39 -9.46 8.09
CA VAL A 159 -16.49 -8.13 7.45
C VAL A 159 -17.73 -7.37 7.91
N ASP A 160 -18.79 -8.11 8.27
CA ASP A 160 -20.10 -7.58 8.66
C ASP A 160 -20.18 -7.15 10.13
N ALA A 161 -19.05 -7.04 10.83
CA ALA A 161 -18.97 -6.30 12.09
C ALA A 161 -19.05 -4.77 11.84
N ALA A 162 -20.08 -4.36 11.09
CA ALA A 162 -20.58 -2.99 11.05
C ALA A 162 -21.18 -2.57 12.40
N ASP A 163 -21.36 -3.52 13.32
CA ASP A 163 -21.87 -3.33 14.68
C ASP A 163 -20.78 -3.58 15.75
N ASP A 164 -19.67 -2.85 15.69
CA ASP A 164 -19.02 -2.45 16.94
C ASP A 164 -19.71 -1.16 17.40
N ALA A 165 -20.68 -1.31 18.31
CA ALA A 165 -21.52 -0.25 18.86
C ALA A 165 -20.77 0.82 19.71
N ALA A 166 -19.43 0.84 19.67
CA ALA A 166 -18.63 1.90 20.23
C ALA A 166 -18.26 2.90 19.12
N PRO A 167 -18.17 4.21 19.40
CA PRO A 167 -17.44 5.09 18.52
C PRO A 167 -16.01 4.56 18.53
N ALA A 168 -15.66 3.80 17.50
CA ALA A 168 -14.37 3.17 17.39
C ALA A 168 -13.47 4.19 16.70
N VAL A 169 -13.01 5.10 17.56
CA VAL A 169 -12.39 6.36 17.22
C VAL A 169 -10.88 6.21 17.21
N PHE A 170 -10.23 6.71 16.15
CA PHE A 170 -8.79 6.94 16.19
C PHE A 170 -8.56 8.27 16.92
N GLU A 171 -8.61 8.25 18.25
CA GLU A 171 -8.31 9.44 19.04
C GLU A 171 -6.84 9.49 19.42
N ARG A 172 -6.31 10.71 19.36
CA ARG A 172 -5.17 11.08 20.19
C ARG A 172 -5.58 10.85 21.65
N PRO A 173 -4.80 10.09 22.43
CA PRO A 173 -5.02 10.02 23.86
C PRO A 173 -5.03 11.44 24.48
N PRO A 174 -5.97 11.77 25.39
CA PRO A 174 -6.03 13.09 25.98
C PRO A 174 -4.71 13.42 26.71
N PRO A 175 -4.24 14.68 26.67
CA PRO A 175 -3.02 15.06 27.37
C PRO A 175 -3.20 14.86 28.88
N CYS A 176 -2.21 14.23 29.53
CA CYS A 176 -2.21 14.11 30.98
C CYS A 176 -2.28 15.49 31.64
N ARG A 177 -3.27 15.66 32.51
CA ARG A 177 -3.31 16.77 33.45
C ARG A 177 -3.11 16.20 34.84
N GLU A 178 -1.96 16.47 35.43
CA GLU A 178 -1.57 16.00 36.77
C GLU A 178 -2.50 16.47 37.91
N HIS A 179 -3.50 17.31 37.63
CA HIS A 179 -4.26 18.03 38.66
C HIS A 179 -5.79 17.77 38.64
N THR A 180 -6.29 16.79 37.90
CA THR A 180 -7.70 16.37 37.99
C THR A 180 -7.89 15.21 38.96
N GLY A 181 -8.78 15.38 39.94
CA GLY A 181 -9.10 14.35 40.94
C GLY A 181 -9.78 13.14 40.30
N GLY A 182 -9.20 11.94 40.50
CA GLY A 182 -9.57 10.69 39.82
C GLY A 182 -8.39 10.01 39.09
N HIS A 183 -7.16 10.22 39.58
CA HIS A 183 -5.92 9.93 38.89
C HIS A 183 -5.56 8.43 38.92
N ASP A 184 -5.86 7.70 37.84
CA ASP A 184 -5.17 6.45 37.51
C ASP A 184 -3.97 6.78 36.61
N ARG A 185 -2.77 6.60 37.17
CA ARG A 185 -1.50 6.88 36.48
C ARG A 185 -1.32 6.00 35.24
N GLN A 186 -1.78 4.75 35.29
CA GLN A 186 -1.64 3.78 34.21
C GLN A 186 -2.67 4.03 33.10
N ALA A 187 -3.83 4.59 33.43
CA ALA A 187 -4.81 5.09 32.46
C ALA A 187 -4.38 6.42 31.80
N CYS A 188 -3.52 7.20 32.45
CA CYS A 188 -3.00 8.47 31.94
C CYS A 188 -1.73 8.31 31.07
N GLU A 189 -1.00 7.19 31.14
CA GLU A 189 0.18 6.89 30.30
C GLU A 189 -0.17 6.68 28.79
N ALA A 190 -1.09 7.48 28.27
CA ALA A 190 -1.22 7.95 26.90
C ALA A 190 0.15 8.07 26.20
N MET A 191 0.22 7.56 24.97
CA MET A 191 1.41 7.63 24.11
C MET A 191 2.01 9.04 24.08
N THR A 192 3.11 9.23 24.81
CA THR A 192 4.04 10.35 24.63
C THR A 192 4.66 10.26 23.24
N ASP A 193 5.30 11.33 22.76
CA ASP A 193 5.99 11.31 21.46
C ASP A 193 7.06 10.20 21.40
N ASP A 194 7.78 9.94 22.50
CA ASP A 194 8.71 8.81 22.61
C ASP A 194 8.01 7.46 22.51
N ALA A 195 6.86 7.30 23.18
CA ALA A 195 6.06 6.08 23.11
C ALA A 195 5.45 5.87 21.71
N LEU A 196 5.02 6.95 21.04
CA LEU A 196 4.56 6.93 19.66
C LEU A 196 5.70 6.54 18.71
N ALA A 197 6.91 7.08 18.89
CA ALA A 197 8.07 6.70 18.11
C ALA A 197 8.46 5.22 18.33
N ILE A 198 8.40 4.72 19.58
CA ILE A 198 8.61 3.29 19.89
C ILE A 198 7.55 2.42 19.21
N ALA A 199 6.28 2.83 19.29
CA ALA A 199 5.17 2.11 18.68
C ALA A 199 5.30 2.05 17.16
N MET A 200 5.66 3.17 16.51
CA MET A 200 5.87 3.21 15.06
C MET A 200 6.98 2.25 14.61
N ARG A 201 8.10 2.18 15.34
CA ARG A 201 9.15 1.19 15.03
C ARG A 201 8.66 -0.26 15.10
N ARG A 202 7.66 -0.56 15.95
CA ARG A 202 7.05 -1.90 15.99
C ARG A 202 6.14 -2.14 14.80
N VAL A 203 5.48 -1.10 14.29
CA VAL A 203 4.72 -1.15 13.03
C VAL A 203 5.67 -1.47 11.88
N ASP A 204 6.77 -0.73 11.74
CA ASP A 204 7.78 -0.95 10.70
C ASP A 204 8.34 -2.38 10.73
N GLN A 205 8.67 -2.88 11.92
CA GLN A 205 9.15 -4.25 12.12
C GLN A 205 8.14 -5.30 11.70
N ARG A 206 6.84 -5.06 11.92
CA ARG A 206 5.78 -5.99 11.54
C ARG A 206 5.55 -5.98 10.03
N LEU A 207 5.50 -4.80 9.42
CA LEU A 207 5.34 -4.67 7.96
C LEU A 207 6.45 -5.39 7.21
N ALA A 208 7.68 -5.34 7.73
CA ALA A 208 8.81 -6.10 7.18
C ALA A 208 8.65 -7.62 7.30
N GLN A 209 7.92 -8.12 8.31
CA GLN A 209 7.63 -9.55 8.48
C GLN A 209 6.45 -10.00 7.61
N GLU A 210 5.41 -9.18 7.48
CA GLU A 210 4.23 -9.48 6.67
C GLU A 210 4.54 -9.57 5.16
N ASP A 211 5.58 -8.89 4.68
CA ASP A 211 6.06 -9.03 3.29
C ASP A 211 6.71 -10.41 3.02
N GLU A 212 7.10 -11.17 4.05
CA GLU A 212 7.68 -12.52 3.91
C GLU A 212 6.63 -13.65 3.99
N ASP A 213 5.46 -13.40 4.60
CA ASP A 213 4.39 -14.39 4.74
C ASP A 213 3.50 -14.44 3.49
N THR A 214 3.70 -15.48 2.68
CA THR A 214 3.02 -15.69 1.41
C THR A 214 1.53 -16.00 1.57
N LEU A 215 0.76 -15.55 0.59
CA LEU A 215 -0.69 -15.68 0.47
C LEU A 215 -1.10 -17.10 0.06
N ASP A 216 -0.98 -18.08 0.95
CA ASP A 216 -1.09 -19.48 0.50
C ASP A 216 -2.52 -19.97 0.28
N SER A 217 -3.54 -19.19 0.64
CA SER A 217 -4.94 -19.58 0.42
C SER A 217 -5.83 -18.41 0.00
N PRO A 218 -6.69 -18.61 -1.02
CA PRO A 218 -7.63 -17.58 -1.45
C PRO A 218 -8.70 -17.33 -0.39
N LEU A 219 -8.98 -16.06 -0.14
CA LEU A 219 -10.17 -15.64 0.60
C LEU A 219 -11.47 -16.10 -0.10
N PRO A 220 -12.58 -16.26 0.64
CA PRO A 220 -13.90 -16.50 0.05
C PRO A 220 -14.24 -15.45 -1.02
N ALA A 221 -14.97 -15.86 -2.06
CA ALA A 221 -15.27 -15.01 -3.22
C ALA A 221 -15.88 -13.66 -2.83
N ALA A 222 -16.86 -13.63 -1.93
CA ALA A 222 -17.49 -12.39 -1.48
C ALA A 222 -16.51 -11.40 -0.84
N ALA A 223 -15.55 -11.89 -0.05
CA ALA A 223 -14.51 -11.05 0.54
C ALA A 223 -13.57 -10.51 -0.55
N ARG A 224 -13.15 -11.35 -1.49
CA ARG A 224 -12.32 -10.90 -2.63
C ARG A 224 -13.03 -9.86 -3.50
N ASP A 225 -14.32 -10.03 -3.76
CA ASP A 225 -15.11 -9.07 -4.55
C ASP A 225 -15.20 -7.70 -3.87
N LEU A 226 -15.40 -7.68 -2.55
CA LEU A 226 -15.38 -6.43 -1.79
C LEU A 226 -14.00 -5.76 -1.86
N LEU A 227 -12.92 -6.53 -1.65
CA LEU A 227 -11.55 -6.01 -1.72
C LEU A 227 -11.20 -5.49 -3.13
N GLN A 228 -11.67 -6.17 -4.17
CA GLN A 228 -11.56 -5.70 -5.56
C GLN A 228 -12.22 -4.33 -5.73
N GLN A 229 -13.45 -4.17 -5.24
CA GLN A 229 -14.17 -2.91 -5.33
C GLN A 229 -13.44 -1.78 -4.61
N LEU A 230 -12.95 -2.04 -3.39
CA LEU A 230 -12.18 -1.06 -2.60
C LEU A 230 -10.88 -0.66 -3.32
N CYS A 231 -10.15 -1.61 -3.92
CA CYS A 231 -8.93 -1.31 -4.68
C CYS A 231 -9.23 -0.37 -5.86
N LEU A 232 -10.28 -0.67 -6.63
CA LEU A 232 -10.67 0.15 -7.79
C LEU A 232 -11.17 1.56 -7.39
N GLN A 233 -11.75 1.71 -6.20
CA GLN A 233 -12.24 2.98 -5.68
C GLN A 233 -11.11 3.86 -5.16
N HIS A 234 -10.24 3.33 -4.30
CA HIS A 234 -9.20 4.11 -3.62
C HIS A 234 -7.93 4.29 -4.44
N ARG A 235 -7.69 3.40 -5.40
CA ARG A 235 -6.49 3.40 -6.24
C ARG A 235 -5.16 3.42 -5.47
N GLY A 236 -5.09 2.70 -4.35
CA GLY A 236 -3.90 2.60 -3.51
C GLY A 236 -2.93 1.51 -3.96
N GLY A 237 -1.63 1.80 -3.93
CA GLY A 237 -0.59 1.00 -4.60
C GLY A 237 -0.33 -0.36 -3.95
N ARG A 238 0.02 -0.37 -2.66
CA ARG A 238 0.32 -1.61 -1.90
C ARG A 238 -0.91 -2.51 -1.80
N PHE A 239 -2.03 -1.95 -1.37
CA PHE A 239 -3.28 -2.69 -1.20
C PHE A 239 -3.74 -3.36 -2.50
N CYS A 240 -3.72 -2.66 -3.64
CA CYS A 240 -4.13 -3.26 -4.92
C CYS A 240 -3.22 -4.42 -5.37
N VAL A 241 -1.94 -4.42 -4.98
CA VAL A 241 -1.03 -5.56 -5.22
C VAL A 241 -1.44 -6.77 -4.39
N GLU A 242 -1.81 -6.57 -3.12
CA GLU A 242 -2.29 -7.63 -2.23
C GLU A 242 -3.63 -8.21 -2.71
N VAL A 243 -4.54 -7.35 -3.17
CA VAL A 243 -5.80 -7.76 -3.80
C VAL A 243 -5.55 -8.55 -5.07
N ALA A 244 -4.67 -8.07 -5.94
CA ALA A 244 -4.35 -8.76 -7.17
C ALA A 244 -3.81 -10.17 -6.89
N ALA A 245 -2.91 -10.29 -5.90
CA ALA A 245 -2.38 -11.58 -5.51
C ALA A 245 -3.47 -12.51 -4.93
N GLN A 246 -4.45 -12.00 -4.17
CA GLN A 246 -5.62 -12.78 -3.74
C GLN A 246 -6.49 -13.27 -4.90
N GLN A 247 -6.64 -12.48 -5.97
CA GLN A 247 -7.34 -12.92 -7.16
C GLN A 247 -6.54 -13.97 -7.94
N LEU A 248 -5.22 -13.82 -8.01
CA LEU A 248 -4.34 -14.73 -8.73
C LEU A 248 -4.33 -16.13 -8.11
N ILE A 249 -4.16 -16.23 -6.78
CA ILE A 249 -4.23 -17.52 -6.05
C ILE A 249 -5.63 -18.12 -6.07
N ALA A 250 -6.67 -17.30 -6.27
CA ALA A 250 -8.04 -17.74 -6.47
C ALA A 250 -8.33 -18.19 -7.92
N LEU A 251 -7.30 -18.23 -8.78
CA LEU A 251 -7.40 -18.63 -10.19
C LEU A 251 -8.23 -17.66 -11.05
N GLU A 252 -8.29 -16.39 -10.66
CA GLU A 252 -9.03 -15.30 -11.33
C GLU A 252 -8.07 -14.26 -11.95
N PRO A 253 -7.27 -14.63 -12.99
CA PRO A 253 -6.20 -13.77 -13.49
C PRO A 253 -6.69 -12.47 -14.12
N ALA A 254 -7.91 -12.43 -14.65
CA ALA A 254 -8.50 -11.22 -15.21
C ALA A 254 -8.73 -10.15 -14.12
N LEU A 255 -9.25 -10.56 -12.96
CA LEU A 255 -9.44 -9.66 -11.80
C LEU A 255 -8.11 -9.25 -11.19
N ALA A 256 -7.14 -10.18 -11.15
CA ALA A 256 -5.78 -9.89 -10.68
C ALA A 256 -5.10 -8.81 -11.54
N VAL A 257 -5.16 -8.93 -12.88
CA VAL A 257 -4.65 -7.92 -13.80
C VAL A 257 -5.41 -6.60 -13.68
N GLN A 258 -6.73 -6.64 -13.46
CA GLN A 258 -7.51 -5.42 -13.25
C GLN A 258 -7.04 -4.65 -11.99
N ALA A 259 -6.77 -5.35 -10.89
CA ALA A 259 -6.27 -4.73 -9.66
C ALA A 259 -4.84 -4.18 -9.85
N LEU A 260 -3.92 -4.94 -10.44
CA LEU A 260 -2.56 -4.45 -10.74
C LEU A 260 -2.53 -3.29 -11.73
N GLN A 261 -3.51 -3.21 -12.64
CA GLN A 261 -3.58 -2.13 -13.61
C GLN A 261 -3.73 -0.77 -12.92
N VAL A 262 -4.40 -0.72 -11.78
CA VAL A 262 -4.54 0.50 -10.97
C VAL A 262 -3.18 1.03 -10.52
N THR A 263 -2.33 0.13 -10.00
CA THR A 263 -0.95 0.43 -9.60
C THR A 263 -0.08 0.82 -10.81
N CYS A 264 -0.28 0.19 -11.97
CA CYS A 264 0.38 0.60 -13.21
C CYS A 264 -0.05 2.00 -13.67
N ASP A 265 -1.34 2.31 -13.65
CA ASP A 265 -1.88 3.63 -14.00
C ASP A 265 -1.39 4.71 -13.02
N GLY A 266 -1.09 4.33 -11.78
CA GLY A 266 -0.39 5.14 -10.78
C GLY A 266 1.08 5.38 -11.08
N GLY A 267 1.69 4.71 -12.06
CA GLY A 267 3.07 4.91 -12.49
C GLY A 267 4.06 3.86 -11.97
N ARG A 268 3.59 2.77 -11.34
CA ARG A 268 4.49 1.68 -10.92
C ARG A 268 4.92 0.86 -12.13
N VAL A 269 6.14 1.10 -12.61
CA VAL A 269 6.71 0.44 -13.79
C VAL A 269 6.63 -1.09 -13.69
N SER A 270 6.97 -1.66 -12.54
CA SER A 270 6.93 -3.12 -12.35
C SER A 270 5.52 -3.72 -12.45
N ALA A 271 4.48 -2.97 -12.08
CA ALA A 271 3.09 -3.40 -12.28
C ALA A 271 2.70 -3.33 -13.77
N CYS A 272 3.18 -2.30 -14.50
CA CYS A 272 2.96 -2.19 -15.93
C CYS A 272 3.64 -3.31 -16.72
N GLU A 273 4.87 -3.64 -16.39
CA GLU A 273 5.62 -4.73 -17.03
C GLU A 273 4.92 -6.09 -16.81
N ARG A 274 4.36 -6.33 -15.62
CA ARG A 274 3.61 -7.56 -15.31
C ARG A 274 2.27 -7.64 -16.03
N THR A 275 1.56 -6.52 -16.18
CA THR A 275 0.20 -6.50 -16.74
C THR A 275 0.18 -6.45 -18.27
N ALA A 276 1.16 -5.81 -18.91
CA ALA A 276 1.15 -5.61 -20.35
C ALA A 276 1.03 -6.93 -21.17
N PRO A 277 1.84 -7.98 -20.92
CA PRO A 277 1.75 -9.23 -21.70
C PRO A 277 0.44 -10.00 -21.52
N LEU A 278 -0.27 -9.75 -20.42
CA LEU A 278 -1.52 -10.39 -20.06
C LEU A 278 -2.72 -9.65 -20.63
N ARG A 279 -2.67 -8.32 -20.69
CA ARG A 279 -3.74 -7.50 -21.27
C ARG A 279 -3.99 -7.78 -22.75
N GLU A 280 -2.92 -8.08 -23.49
CA GLU A 280 -3.01 -8.45 -24.92
C GLU A 280 -3.89 -9.68 -25.18
N LEU A 281 -4.08 -10.54 -24.17
CA LEU A 281 -4.90 -11.74 -24.28
C LEU A 281 -6.40 -11.44 -24.31
N GLY A 282 -6.84 -10.30 -23.77
CA GLY A 282 -8.27 -9.98 -23.67
C GLY A 282 -9.07 -11.11 -23.02
N THR A 283 -10.04 -11.68 -23.74
CA THR A 283 -10.88 -12.79 -23.26
C THR A 283 -10.14 -14.12 -23.07
N ASP A 284 -8.93 -14.26 -23.62
CA ASP A 284 -8.10 -15.44 -23.42
C ASP A 284 -7.34 -15.41 -22.10
N LEU A 285 -7.39 -14.28 -21.36
CA LEU A 285 -6.92 -14.20 -19.96
C LEU A 285 -7.91 -14.88 -19.02
N ARG A 286 -8.07 -16.18 -19.21
CA ARG A 286 -8.86 -17.07 -18.36
C ARG A 286 -8.16 -18.41 -18.30
N LEU A 287 -8.16 -19.00 -17.12
CA LEU A 287 -7.60 -20.32 -16.93
C LEU A 287 -8.55 -21.39 -17.49
N VAL A 288 -7.95 -22.45 -18.02
CA VAL A 288 -8.64 -23.69 -18.39
C VAL A 288 -8.04 -24.83 -17.57
N PRO A 289 -8.87 -25.73 -17.00
CA PRO A 289 -8.35 -26.80 -16.15
C PRO A 289 -7.35 -27.70 -16.88
N LEU A 290 -6.17 -27.86 -16.29
CA LEU A 290 -5.14 -28.76 -16.79
C LEU A 290 -5.55 -30.22 -16.52
N GLN A 291 -5.67 -31.01 -17.59
CA GLN A 291 -6.01 -32.44 -17.48
C GLN A 291 -4.78 -33.35 -17.55
N ARG A 292 -3.68 -32.84 -18.13
CA ARG A 292 -2.42 -33.55 -18.36
C ARG A 292 -1.27 -32.57 -18.23
N VAL A 293 -0.12 -33.04 -17.74
CA VAL A 293 1.11 -32.23 -17.72
C VAL A 293 1.41 -31.78 -19.17
N PRO A 294 1.71 -30.48 -19.40
CA PRO A 294 2.00 -29.97 -20.74
C PRO A 294 3.29 -30.57 -21.29
N CYS A 295 3.59 -30.32 -22.57
CA CYS A 295 4.80 -30.83 -23.20
C CYS A 295 5.47 -29.79 -24.09
N GLY A 296 6.78 -29.93 -24.19
CA GLY A 296 7.61 -29.03 -24.98
C GLY A 296 8.11 -27.84 -24.18
N ARG A 297 8.59 -26.85 -24.91
CA ARG A 297 9.25 -25.67 -24.36
C ARG A 297 8.28 -24.50 -24.27
N TYR A 298 8.34 -23.81 -23.14
CA TYR A 298 7.60 -22.60 -22.83
C TYR A 298 8.58 -21.51 -22.42
N GLN A 299 8.38 -20.30 -22.95
CA GLN A 299 9.32 -19.19 -22.80
C GLN A 299 8.59 -17.91 -22.39
N ALA A 300 9.10 -17.24 -21.36
CA ALA A 300 8.66 -15.93 -20.94
C ALA A 300 9.59 -14.83 -21.49
N ASP A 301 9.12 -13.59 -21.54
CA ASP A 301 9.87 -12.44 -22.07
C ASP A 301 10.93 -11.88 -21.09
N GLY A 302 11.01 -12.42 -19.87
CA GLY A 302 11.92 -11.99 -18.79
C GLY A 302 11.63 -12.78 -17.51
N GLY A 303 12.18 -12.36 -16.36
CA GLY A 303 11.99 -13.02 -15.05
C GLY A 303 13.11 -14.02 -14.67
N SER A 304 13.16 -14.44 -13.40
CA SER A 304 14.18 -15.38 -12.90
C SER A 304 14.03 -16.79 -13.48
N LEU A 305 12.81 -17.15 -13.89
CA LEU A 305 12.48 -18.39 -14.57
C LEU A 305 11.96 -18.06 -15.97
N ASP A 306 12.84 -17.98 -16.96
CA ASP A 306 12.49 -17.54 -18.31
C ASP A 306 12.13 -18.71 -19.25
N THR A 307 12.62 -19.91 -18.97
CA THR A 307 12.39 -21.12 -19.76
C THR A 307 11.92 -22.28 -18.89
N LEU A 308 10.82 -22.91 -19.32
CA LEU A 308 10.31 -24.16 -18.79
C LEU A 308 10.28 -25.20 -19.91
N THR A 309 10.79 -26.40 -19.66
CA THR A 309 10.72 -27.51 -20.62
C THR A 309 10.06 -28.71 -19.98
N PHE A 310 8.93 -29.15 -20.50
CA PHE A 310 8.22 -30.32 -20.02
C PHE A 310 8.53 -31.53 -20.90
N GLY A 311 8.96 -32.61 -20.25
CA GLY A 311 9.27 -33.89 -20.88
C GLY A 311 8.28 -34.98 -20.48
N ASP A 312 8.56 -36.20 -20.95
CA ASP A 312 7.76 -37.37 -20.63
C ASP A 312 7.83 -37.70 -19.12
N ALA A 313 6.85 -38.48 -18.64
CA ALA A 313 6.79 -38.99 -17.27
C ALA A 313 6.65 -37.95 -16.13
N GLY A 314 6.12 -36.76 -16.42
CA GLY A 314 5.78 -35.76 -15.40
C GLY A 314 7.01 -35.06 -14.81
N TRP A 315 8.03 -34.83 -15.64
CA TRP A 315 9.21 -34.03 -15.29
C TRP A 315 9.22 -32.71 -16.05
N ALA A 316 9.64 -31.66 -15.37
CA ALA A 316 9.91 -30.36 -15.95
C ALA A 316 11.35 -29.94 -15.68
N ARG A 317 11.96 -29.24 -16.63
CA ARG A 317 13.22 -28.54 -16.43
C ARG A 317 12.96 -27.07 -16.22
N VAL A 318 13.41 -26.56 -15.08
CA VAL A 318 13.31 -25.16 -14.66
C VAL A 318 14.73 -24.62 -14.53
N GLY A 319 15.15 -23.76 -15.46
CA GLY A 319 16.56 -23.37 -15.58
C GLY A 319 17.46 -24.60 -15.83
N THR A 320 18.33 -24.92 -14.87
CA THR A 320 19.24 -26.09 -14.93
C THR A 320 18.76 -27.28 -14.10
N GLN A 321 17.62 -27.18 -13.41
CA GLN A 321 17.14 -28.18 -12.48
C GLN A 321 15.98 -28.99 -13.06
N ASP A 322 16.00 -30.30 -12.82
CA ASP A 322 14.89 -31.20 -13.13
C ASP A 322 13.99 -31.38 -11.90
N VAL A 323 12.70 -31.12 -12.08
CA VAL A 323 11.70 -31.11 -11.02
C VAL A 323 10.46 -31.91 -11.40
N ARG A 324 9.73 -32.35 -10.38
CA ARG A 324 8.47 -33.06 -10.58
C ARG A 324 7.37 -32.07 -10.93
N ALA A 325 6.67 -32.34 -12.02
CA ALA A 325 5.50 -31.60 -12.46
C ALA A 325 4.25 -32.42 -12.10
N LEU A 326 3.44 -31.89 -11.19
CA LEU A 326 2.28 -32.56 -10.63
C LEU A 326 1.01 -31.78 -10.98
N LEU A 327 -0.05 -32.50 -11.34
CA LEU A 327 -1.37 -31.91 -11.49
C LEU A 327 -2.05 -31.83 -10.15
N GLN A 328 -2.53 -30.64 -9.78
CA GLN A 328 -3.30 -30.44 -8.56
C GLN A 328 -4.39 -29.41 -8.84
N ASP A 329 -5.65 -29.81 -8.63
CA ASP A 329 -6.82 -28.95 -8.76
C ASP A 329 -6.89 -28.18 -10.10
N GLY A 330 -6.48 -28.82 -11.19
CA GLY A 330 -6.46 -28.23 -12.53
C GLY A 330 -5.32 -27.24 -12.79
N THR A 331 -4.35 -27.14 -11.89
CA THR A 331 -3.10 -26.39 -12.03
C THR A 331 -1.89 -27.32 -12.05
N LEU A 332 -0.74 -26.78 -12.41
CA LEU A 332 0.54 -27.48 -12.44
C LEU A 332 1.42 -27.02 -11.27
N GLN A 333 1.84 -27.95 -10.43
CA GLN A 333 2.75 -27.72 -9.32
C GLN A 333 4.14 -28.27 -9.68
N LEU A 334 5.15 -27.41 -9.68
CA LEU A 334 6.55 -27.78 -9.93
C LEU A 334 7.29 -27.86 -8.61
N ARG A 335 7.52 -29.08 -8.13
CA ARG A 335 8.11 -29.34 -6.81
C ARG A 335 9.62 -29.26 -6.83
N GLN A 336 10.18 -28.26 -6.16
CA GLN A 336 11.62 -28.12 -5.97
C GLN A 336 12.12 -28.96 -4.79
N ASN A 337 13.38 -29.39 -4.87
CA ASN A 337 14.01 -30.18 -3.79
C ASN A 337 14.25 -29.37 -2.51
N ASN A 338 14.18 -28.03 -2.56
CA ASN A 338 14.30 -27.15 -1.41
C ASN A 338 12.96 -26.87 -0.72
N GLY A 339 11.86 -27.48 -1.18
CA GLY A 339 10.52 -27.36 -0.60
C GLY A 339 9.66 -26.21 -1.15
N ALA A 340 10.18 -25.38 -2.07
CA ALA A 340 9.36 -24.39 -2.77
C ALA A 340 8.63 -25.04 -3.96
N ASP A 341 7.31 -24.83 -4.06
CA ASP A 341 6.52 -25.29 -5.20
C ASP A 341 6.19 -24.07 -6.10
N TYR A 342 6.38 -24.18 -7.42
CA TYR A 342 5.88 -23.19 -8.38
C TYR A 342 4.50 -23.62 -8.91
N ALA A 343 3.55 -22.70 -8.94
CA ALA A 343 2.19 -22.94 -9.39
C ALA A 343 1.95 -22.28 -10.75
N LEU A 344 1.55 -23.07 -11.75
CA LEU A 344 1.25 -22.60 -13.10
C LEU A 344 -0.18 -22.99 -13.53
N GLY A 345 -0.87 -22.07 -14.18
CA GLY A 345 -2.18 -22.31 -14.82
C GLY A 345 -2.06 -22.35 -16.33
N LEU A 346 -2.96 -23.07 -17.01
CA LEU A 346 -3.07 -23.04 -18.47
C LEU A 346 -4.07 -21.99 -18.90
N LEU A 347 -3.65 -21.11 -19.80
CA LEU A 347 -4.49 -20.11 -20.44
C LEU A 347 -5.28 -20.73 -21.59
N ALA A 348 -6.42 -20.14 -21.93
CA ALA A 348 -7.29 -20.62 -23.02
C ALA A 348 -6.58 -20.72 -24.38
N ASN A 349 -5.54 -19.91 -24.61
CA ASN A 349 -4.74 -19.90 -25.83
C ASN A 349 -3.60 -20.95 -25.84
N GLY A 350 -3.43 -21.73 -24.76
CA GLY A 350 -2.41 -22.78 -24.63
C GLY A 350 -1.09 -22.34 -23.98
N ASP A 351 -0.96 -21.07 -23.61
CA ASP A 351 0.18 -20.56 -22.83
C ASP A 351 0.05 -20.94 -21.35
N LEU A 352 1.16 -20.87 -20.60
CA LEU A 352 1.14 -21.02 -19.15
C LEU A 352 1.23 -19.66 -18.47
N LEU A 353 0.55 -19.53 -17.32
CA LEU A 353 0.57 -18.36 -16.46
C LEU A 353 1.11 -18.75 -15.09
N GLY A 354 2.06 -17.99 -14.56
CA GLY A 354 2.48 -18.14 -13.17
C GLY A 354 1.47 -17.59 -12.17
N LEU A 355 1.20 -18.37 -11.11
CA LEU A 355 0.13 -18.14 -10.13
C LEU A 355 0.63 -17.88 -8.71
N ASP A 356 1.91 -18.13 -8.44
CA ASP A 356 2.52 -17.98 -7.11
C ASP A 356 3.29 -16.64 -6.98
N ALA A 357 3.89 -16.38 -5.81
CA ALA A 357 4.65 -15.15 -5.58
C ALA A 357 5.95 -15.01 -6.40
N TRP A 358 6.54 -16.12 -6.86
CA TRP A 358 7.79 -16.18 -7.62
C TRP A 358 7.57 -16.05 -9.12
N THR A 359 6.57 -16.75 -9.66
CA THR A 359 6.23 -16.76 -11.09
C THR A 359 5.05 -15.85 -11.43
N GLY A 360 4.41 -15.25 -10.42
CA GLY A 360 3.15 -14.53 -10.56
C GLY A 360 3.11 -13.56 -11.73
N TYR A 361 2.02 -13.63 -12.51
CA TYR A 361 1.77 -12.81 -13.70
C TYR A 361 2.71 -13.08 -14.89
N GLN A 362 3.69 -13.96 -14.74
CA GLN A 362 4.58 -14.32 -15.83
C GLN A 362 3.86 -15.21 -16.83
N ARG A 363 3.82 -14.75 -18.08
CA ARG A 363 3.26 -15.52 -19.20
C ARG A 363 4.36 -16.29 -19.90
N TYR A 364 4.23 -17.60 -19.95
CA TYR A 364 5.10 -18.48 -20.69
C TYR A 364 4.44 -18.90 -22.00
N ARG A 365 4.97 -18.39 -23.10
CA ARG A 365 4.50 -18.69 -24.44
C ARG A 365 5.06 -20.01 -24.92
N ARG A 366 4.19 -20.80 -25.54
CA ARG A 366 4.58 -22.09 -26.11
C ARG A 366 5.47 -21.89 -27.35
N THR A 367 6.62 -22.56 -27.40
CA THR A 367 7.47 -22.53 -28.60
C THR A 367 6.83 -23.37 -29.74
N PRO A 368 6.72 -22.83 -30.98
CA PRO A 368 6.16 -23.57 -32.11
C PRO A 368 6.90 -24.89 -32.40
N GLY A 369 6.18 -25.88 -32.95
CA GLY A 369 6.77 -27.14 -33.44
C GLY A 369 6.94 -28.26 -32.41
N THR A 370 6.60 -28.05 -31.14
CA THR A 370 6.51 -29.11 -30.13
C THR A 370 5.07 -29.67 -30.06
N PRO A 371 4.84 -30.91 -29.59
CA PRO A 371 3.49 -31.44 -29.28
C PRO A 371 2.95 -30.86 -27.95
N GLN A 372 1.65 -30.55 -27.86
CA GLN A 372 1.05 -29.86 -26.69
C GLN A 372 1.06 -30.73 -25.41
N PHE A 373 1.00 -32.05 -25.59
CA PHE A 373 1.05 -33.04 -24.52
C PHE A 373 2.06 -34.14 -24.89
N CYS A 374 2.75 -34.65 -23.88
CA CYS A 374 3.76 -35.69 -24.00
C CYS A 374 3.05 -37.05 -24.14
N ARG A 375 3.76 -38.08 -24.63
CA ARG A 375 3.14 -39.38 -24.96
C ARG A 375 2.87 -40.23 -23.73
#